data_AF-A0A0K8MFH6-F1
#
_entry.id   AF-A0A0K8MFH6-F1
#
_cell.length_a   1.000
_cell.length_b   1.000
_cell.length_c   1.000
_cell.angle_alpha   90.00
_cell.angle_beta   90.00
_cell.angle_gamma   90.00
#
_symmetry.space_group_name_H-M   'P 1'
#
loop_
_entity.id
_entity.type
_entity.pdbx_description
1 polymer ?
#
loop_
_entity_poly.entity_id
_entity_poly.type
_entity_poly.pdbx_seq_one_letter_code
_entity_poly.pdbx_strand_id
1 'polypeptide(L)' 'MITKEHVVFDLNDEKQAEQYRKIFHSTPEEHRNNVRKMREHFAKAHEGFDRFVKAVENGEFTS' A
#
# COMPACT_ATOMS: atom_id res chain seq x y z
N MET A 1 11.77 6.43 12.28
CA MET A 1 11.74 6.05 13.70
C MET A 1 10.42 5.32 13.91
N ILE A 2 10.43 4.04 14.29
CA ILE A 2 9.19 3.32 14.61
C ILE A 2 8.86 3.67 16.06
N THR A 3 7.75 4.38 16.29
CA THR A 3 7.28 4.69 17.65
C THR A 3 6.76 3.39 18.28
N LYS A 4 7.04 3.16 19.58
CA LYS A 4 6.55 1.98 20.32
C LYS A 4 5.09 2.15 20.78
N GLU A 5 4.30 2.89 19.99
CA GLU A 5 2.92 3.16 20.31
C GLU A 5 2.11 1.89 20.06
N HIS A 6 1.37 1.45 21.09
CA HIS A 6 0.49 0.31 20.99
C HIS A 6 -0.88 0.81 20.51
N VAL A 7 -1.34 0.30 19.37
CA VAL A 7 -2.70 0.54 18.89
C VAL A 7 -3.64 -0.42 19.62
N VAL A 8 -4.59 0.11 20.38
CA VAL A 8 -5.61 -0.68 21.09
C VAL A 8 -6.94 -0.52 20.35
N PHE A 9 -7.61 -1.64 20.05
CA PHE A 9 -8.93 -1.67 19.44
C PHE A 9 -9.97 -2.03 20.51
N ASP A 10 -11.00 -1.18 20.69
CA ASP A 10 -12.17 -1.56 21.47
C ASP A 10 -13.09 -2.44 20.62
N LEU A 11 -13.17 -3.73 20.94
CA LEU A 11 -13.99 -4.68 20.19
C LEU A 11 -15.50 -4.57 20.50
N ASN A 12 -15.89 -3.74 21.48
CA ASN A 12 -17.30 -3.42 21.71
C ASN A 12 -17.78 -2.26 20.81
N ASP A 13 -16.86 -1.47 20.25
CA ASP A 13 -17.17 -0.49 19.21
C ASP A 13 -17.21 -1.19 17.85
N GLU A 14 -18.37 -1.16 17.19
CA GLU A 14 -18.59 -1.89 15.94
C GLU A 14 -17.62 -1.48 14.83
N LYS A 15 -17.24 -0.20 14.75
CA LYS A 15 -16.32 0.30 13.72
C LYS A 15 -14.90 -0.17 13.99
N GLN A 16 -14.45 -0.12 15.24
CA GLN A 16 -13.12 -0.62 15.62
C GLN A 16 -13.02 -2.14 15.51
N ALA A 17 -14.08 -2.88 15.87
CA ALA A 17 -14.15 -4.32 15.68
C ALA A 17 -14.07 -4.70 14.19
N GLU A 18 -14.77 -3.96 13.31
CA GLU A 18 -14.70 -4.18 11.87
C GLU A 18 -13.31 -3.86 11.30
N GLN A 19 -12.67 -2.79 11.76
CA GLN A 19 -11.29 -2.45 11.38
C GLN A 19 -10.30 -3.53 11.81
N TYR A 20 -10.39 -4.00 13.06
CA TYR A 20 -9.60 -5.11 13.56
C TYR A 20 -9.79 -6.36 12.69
N ARG A 21 -11.04 -6.73 12.37
CA ARG A 21 -11.34 -7.85 11.47
C ARG A 21 -10.69 -7.66 10.11
N LYS A 22 -10.81 -6.49 9.49
CA LYS A 22 -10.26 -6.24 8.15
C LYS A 22 -8.74 -6.33 8.12
N ILE A 23 -8.04 -5.98 9.20
CA ILE A 23 -6.58 -6.01 9.28
C ILE A 23 -6.05 -7.42 9.58
N PHE A 24 -6.60 -8.09 10.60
CA PHE A 24 -6.04 -9.33 11.13
C PHE A 24 -6.79 -10.59 10.70
N HIS A 25 -8.04 -10.46 10.26
CA HIS A 25 -8.92 -11.55 9.87
C HIS A 25 -9.63 -11.27 8.52
N SER A 26 -8.89 -10.71 7.56
CA SER A 26 -9.42 -10.48 6.21
C SER A 26 -9.84 -11.81 5.57
N THR A 27 -10.92 -11.79 4.78
CA THR A 27 -11.33 -12.99 4.04
C THR A 27 -10.34 -13.30 2.90
N PRO A 28 -10.30 -14.54 2.38
CA PRO A 28 -9.47 -14.88 1.22
C PRO A 28 -9.75 -14.00 -0.02
N GLU A 29 -10.99 -13.55 -0.19
CA GLU A 29 -11.37 -12.67 -1.29
C GLU A 29 -10.83 -11.23 -1.08
N GLU A 30 -10.97 -10.68 0.13
CA GLU A 30 -10.40 -9.38 0.49
C GLU A 30 -8.87 -9.39 0.31
N HIS A 31 -8.21 -10.48 0.73
CA HIS A 31 -6.78 -10.65 0.56
C HIS A 31 -6.37 -10.66 -0.93
N ARG A 32 -7.07 -11.43 -1.77
CA ARG A 32 -6.81 -11.46 -3.23
C ARG A 32 -6.98 -10.08 -3.86
N ASN A 33 -8.03 -9.34 -3.48
CA ASN A 33 -8.27 -8.00 -4.00
C ASN A 33 -7.18 -7.01 -3.56
N ASN A 34 -6.73 -7.09 -2.31
CA ASN A 34 -5.64 -6.25 -1.80
C ASN A 34 -4.32 -6.56 -2.53
N VAL A 35 -3.98 -7.83 -2.72
CA VAL A 35 -2.79 -8.24 -3.49
C VAL A 35 -2.86 -7.74 -4.94
N ARG A 36 -4.03 -7.84 -5.60
CA ARG A 36 -4.23 -7.31 -6.95
C ARG A 36 -3.97 -5.81 -7.01
N LYS A 37 -4.57 -5.03 -6.10
CA LYS A 37 -4.34 -3.57 -6.03
C LYS A 37 -2.87 -3.24 -5.81
N MET A 38 -2.19 -3.94 -4.91
CA MET A 38 -0.75 -3.73 -4.68
C MET A 38 0.05 -3.96 -5.96
N ARG A 39 -0.22 -5.04 -6.70
CA ARG A 39 0.43 -5.31 -7.99
C ARG A 39 0.20 -4.19 -9.01
N GLU A 40 -1.03 -3.70 -9.12
CA GLU A 40 -1.35 -2.57 -10.02
C GLU A 40 -0.60 -1.29 -9.63
N HIS A 41 -0.49 -1.00 -8.33
CA HIS A 41 0.29 0.15 -7.85
C HIS A 41 1.78 -0.01 -8.14
N PHE A 42 2.36 -1.21 -7.93
CA PHE A 42 3.75 -1.48 -8.27
C PHE A 42 4.02 -1.37 -9.76
N ALA A 43 3.11 -1.87 -10.61
CA ALA A 43 3.24 -1.74 -12.07
C ALA A 43 3.26 -0.27 -12.50
N LYS A 44 2.35 0.56 -11.98
CA LYS A 44 2.34 2.01 -12.26
C LYS A 44 3.59 2.72 -11.75
N ALA A 45 4.07 2.35 -10.56
CA ALA A 45 5.31 2.90 -10.02
C ALA A 45 6.51 2.52 -10.88
N HIS A 46 6.56 1.28 -11.38
CA HIS A 46 7.63 0.82 -12.27
C HIS A 46 7.62 1.56 -13.61
N GLU A 47 6.44 1.75 -14.22
CA GLU A 47 6.32 2.56 -15.43
C GLU A 47 6.80 4.00 -15.22
N GLY A 48 6.48 4.61 -14.07
CA GLY A 48 6.96 5.93 -13.71
C GLY A 48 8.49 5.98 -13.55
N PHE A 49 9.06 4.94 -12.92
CA PHE A 49 10.51 4.80 -12.77
C PHE A 49 11.21 4.64 -14.13
N ASP A 50 10.68 3.80 -15.02
CA ASP A 50 11.26 3.59 -16.35
C ASP A 50 11.24 4.87 -17.19
N ARG A 51 10.17 5.67 -17.08
CA ARG A 51 10.09 6.99 -17.73
C ARG A 51 11.13 7.95 -17.16
N PHE A 52 11.32 7.95 -15.84
CA PHE A 52 12.33 8.76 -15.20
C PHE A 52 13.74 8.38 -15.66
N VAL A 53 14.08 7.09 -15.66
CA VAL A 53 15.38 6.59 -16.13
C VAL A 53 15.63 7.03 -17.57
N LYS A 54 14.67 6.86 -18.48
CA LYS A 54 14.80 7.29 -19.87
C LYS A 54 15.04 8.80 -20.01
N ALA A 55 14.31 9.61 -19.26
CA ALA A 55 14.48 11.06 -19.30
C ALA A 55 15.85 11.50 -18.75
N VAL A 56 16.40 10.79 -17.75
CA VAL A 56 17.78 11.00 -17.28
C VAL A 56 18.79 10.59 -18.36
N GLU A 57 18.62 9.43 -19.00
CA GLU A 57 19.49 8.97 -20.10
C GLU A 57 19.49 9.93 -21.29
N ASN A 58 18.33 10.54 -21.58
CA ASN A 58 18.18 11.53 -22.64
C ASN A 58 18.72 12.94 -22.28
N GLY A 59 19.19 13.14 -21.05
CA GLY A 59 19.70 14.44 -20.57
C GLY A 59 18.62 15.48 -20.29
N GLU A 60 17.35 15.09 -20.18
CA GLU A 60 16.20 15.99 -19.99
C GLU A 60 16.12 16.60 -18.58
N PHE A 61 16.94 16.11 -17.64
CA PHE A 61 17.01 16.58 -16.23
C PHE A 61 18.30 17.34 -15.88
N THR A 62 19.19 17.57 -16.85
CA THR A 62 20.41 18.38 -16.67
C THR A 62 20.37 19.61 -17.55
N SER A 63 19.62 20.62 -17.10
CA SER A 63 19.67 22.00 -17.58
C SER A 63 19.48 22.97 -16.43
#